data_AF-A0A4V2VDA2-F1
#
_entry.id   AF-A0A4V2VDA2-F1
#
_cell.length_a   1.000
_cell.length_b   1.000
_cell.length_c   1.000
_cell.angle_alpha   90.00
_cell.angle_beta   90.00
_cell.angle_gamma   90.00
#
_symmetry.space_group_name_H-M   'P 1'
#
loop_
_entity.id
_entity.type
_entity.pdbx_description
1 polymer ?
#
loop_
_entity_poly.entity_id
_entity_poly.type
_entity_poly.pdbx_seq_one_letter_code
_entity_poly.pdbx_strand_id
1 'polypeptide(L)' 'MSRERGRRKLMLRLPDIRHLLAGMSSEALGEMFEAYDLAVDALDRFRNQSPREDKLISEYEQLCREIEQEVVVYCKDQ' A
#
# COMPACT_ATOMS: atom_id res chain seq x y z
N MET A 1 13.48 -1.26 -5.85
CA MET A 1 12.49 -2.17 -6.48
C MET A 1 11.15 -2.13 -5.76
N SER A 2 11.10 -2.15 -4.42
CA SER A 2 9.86 -2.16 -3.62
C SER A 2 8.94 -0.94 -3.86
N ARG A 3 9.52 0.27 -3.94
CA ARG A 3 8.76 1.52 -4.18
C ARG A 3 7.93 1.51 -5.46
N GLU A 4 8.51 1.09 -6.60
CA GLU A 4 7.77 1.03 -7.86
C GLU A 4 6.69 -0.04 -7.86
N ARG A 5 6.93 -1.18 -7.19
CA ARG A 5 5.93 -2.25 -7.03
C ARG A 5 4.76 -1.75 -6.19
N GLY A 6 5.05 -1.10 -5.06
CA GLY A 6 4.06 -0.45 -4.20
C GLY A 6 3.24 0.60 -4.91
N ARG A 7 3.90 1.49 -5.67
CA ARG A 7 3.23 2.49 -6.53
C ARG A 7 2.23 1.84 -7.48
N ARG A 8 2.63 0.78 -8.20
CA ARG A 8 1.73 0.07 -9.13
C ARG A 8 0.55 -0.58 -8.40
N LYS A 9 0.78 -1.20 -7.23
CA LYS A 9 -0.29 -1.77 -6.41
C LYS A 9 -1.28 -0.70 -5.96
N LEU A 10 -0.79 0.45 -5.47
CA LEU A 10 -1.64 1.58 -5.08
C LEU A 10 -2.41 2.19 -6.27
N MET A 11 -1.79 2.30 -7.44
CA MET A 11 -2.46 2.76 -8.67
C MET A 11 -3.63 1.85 -9.08
N LEU A 12 -3.52 0.54 -8.85
CA LEU A 12 -4.61 -0.40 -9.07
C LEU A 12 -5.69 -0.27 -7.99
N ARG A 13 -5.27 -0.08 -6.74
CA ARG A 13 -6.15 0.01 -5.58
C ARG A 13 -6.93 1.33 -5.48
N LEU A 14 -6.32 2.43 -5.89
CA LEU A 14 -6.80 3.81 -5.79
C LEU A 14 -6.91 4.43 -7.20
N PRO A 15 -7.87 3.98 -8.02
CA PRO A 15 -7.97 4.39 -9.42
C PRO A 15 -8.21 5.90 -9.58
N ASP A 16 -8.95 6.53 -8.67
CA ASP A 16 -9.31 7.95 -8.74
C ASP A 16 -8.08 8.89 -8.70
N ILE A 17 -7.04 8.53 -7.94
CA ILE A 17 -5.80 9.32 -7.81
C ILE A 17 -4.63 8.74 -8.60
N ARG A 18 -4.86 7.74 -9.46
CA ARG A 18 -3.81 7.05 -10.22
C ARG A 18 -2.89 8.00 -10.99
N HIS A 19 -3.45 9.07 -11.55
CA HIS A 19 -2.70 10.07 -12.33
C HIS A 19 -1.73 10.87 -11.44
N LEU A 20 -2.16 11.24 -10.22
CA LEU A 20 -1.31 11.87 -9.22
C LEU A 20 -0.17 10.92 -8.81
N LEU A 21 -0.53 9.68 -8.50
CA LEU A 21 0.44 8.65 -8.15
C LEU A 21 1.46 8.43 -9.26
N ALA A 22 1.10 8.56 -10.54
CA ALA A 22 2.00 8.40 -11.71
C ALA A 22 2.90 9.63 -11.98
N GLY A 23 2.50 10.83 -11.54
CA GLY A 23 3.26 12.07 -11.74
C GLY A 23 4.16 12.45 -10.56
N MET A 24 3.81 12.04 -9.34
CA MET A 24 4.50 12.48 -8.13
C MET A 24 5.79 11.71 -7.85
N SER A 25 6.85 12.45 -7.54
CA SER A 25 8.14 11.93 -7.07
C SER A 25 8.56 12.68 -5.80
N SER A 26 7.99 12.25 -4.66
CA SER A 26 8.34 12.73 -3.32
C SER A 26 8.96 11.58 -2.52
N GLU A 27 9.92 11.89 -1.65
CA GLU A 27 10.54 10.90 -0.76
C GLU A 27 9.50 10.28 0.18
N ALA A 28 8.67 11.10 0.83
CA ALA A 28 7.61 10.66 1.73
C ALA A 28 6.62 9.72 1.03
N LEU A 29 6.21 10.08 -0.20
CA LEU A 29 5.32 9.22 -0.99
C LEU A 29 6.02 7.92 -1.41
N GLY A 30 7.34 7.99 -1.68
CA GLY A 30 8.17 6.82 -1.93
C GLY A 30 8.22 5.85 -0.75
N GLU A 31 8.31 6.36 0.48
CA GLU A 31 8.27 5.55 1.71
C GLU A 31 6.90 4.90 1.89
N MET A 32 5.81 5.62 1.66
CA MET A 32 4.46 5.06 1.69
C MET A 32 4.28 3.93 0.67
N PHE A 33 4.85 4.07 -0.53
CA PHE A 33 4.81 3.02 -1.54
C PHE A 33 5.56 1.77 -1.07
N GLU A 34 6.73 1.93 -0.47
CA GLU A 34 7.50 0.82 0.07
C GLU A 34 6.77 0.12 1.22
N ALA A 35 6.22 0.88 2.16
CA ALA A 35 5.42 0.35 3.26
C ALA A 35 4.21 -0.44 2.75
N TYR A 36 3.48 0.10 1.77
CA TYR A 36 2.32 -0.59 1.17
C TYR A 36 2.73 -1.89 0.49
N ASP A 37 3.84 -1.88 -0.25
CA ASP A 37 4.35 -3.07 -0.92
C ASP A 37 4.64 -4.20 0.06
N LEU A 38 5.30 -3.87 1.18
CA LEU A 38 5.63 -4.80 2.26
C LEU A 38 4.39 -5.32 2.98
N ALA A 39 3.43 -4.44 3.30
CA ALA A 39 2.20 -4.82 3.97
C ALA A 39 1.37 -5.79 3.12
N VAL A 40 1.22 -5.52 1.82
CA VAL A 40 0.49 -6.40 0.91
C VAL A 40 1.21 -7.74 0.71
N ASP A 41 2.54 -7.75 0.64
CA ASP A 41 3.35 -8.98 0.50
C ASP A 41 3.22 -9.86 1.75
N ALA A 42 3.30 -9.28 2.94
CA ALA A 42 3.09 -9.99 4.20
C ALA A 42 1.65 -10.51 4.32
N LEU A 43 0.65 -9.71 3.98
CA LEU A 43 -0.76 -10.13 3.99
C LEU A 43 -1.01 -11.32 3.06
N ASP A 44 -0.42 -11.33 1.87
CA ASP A 44 -0.51 -12.45 0.95
C ASP A 44 0.11 -13.72 1.54
N ARG A 45 1.29 -13.61 2.17
CA ARG A 45 1.91 -14.74 2.88
C ARG A 45 1.01 -15.27 3.99
N PHE A 46 0.40 -14.40 4.80
CA PHE A 46 -0.48 -14.82 5.89
C PHE A 46 -1.79 -15.46 5.41
N ARG A 47 -2.26 -15.09 4.22
CA ARG A 47 -3.43 -15.73 3.60
C ARG A 47 -3.10 -17.11 3.02
N ASN A 48 -1.87 -17.30 2.54
CA ASN A 48 -1.42 -18.52 1.89
C ASN A 48 -0.76 -19.54 2.84
N GLN A 49 -0.47 -19.16 4.09
CA GLN A 49 0.12 -20.06 5.08
C GLN A 49 -0.90 -21.01 5.73
N SER A 50 -0.41 -22.15 6.20
CA SER A 50 -1.18 -23.13 6.98
C SER A 50 -0.39 -23.49 8.26
N PRO A 51 -0.97 -23.32 9.47
CA PRO A 51 -2.34 -22.85 9.72
C PRO A 51 -2.51 -21.37 9.38
N ARG A 52 -3.73 -20.99 8.98
CA ARG A 52 -4.10 -19.60 8.70
C ARG A 52 -4.02 -18.77 9.98
N GLU A 53 -3.38 -17.60 9.91
CA GLU A 53 -3.29 -16.68 11.05
C GLU A 53 -4.27 -15.52 10.90
N ASP A 54 -5.56 -15.77 11.17
CA ASP A 54 -6.64 -14.81 10.97
C ASP A 54 -6.43 -13.47 11.69
N LYS A 55 -5.74 -13.48 12.84
CA LYS A 55 -5.38 -12.26 13.56
C LYS A 55 -4.40 -11.39 12.75
N LEU A 56 -3.30 -11.97 12.27
CA LEU A 56 -2.31 -11.25 11.47
C LEU A 56 -2.89 -10.77 10.15
N ILE A 57 -3.76 -11.58 9.53
CA ILE A 57 -4.50 -11.17 8.33
C ILE A 57 -5.31 -9.90 8.61
N SER A 58 -6.09 -9.88 9.69
CA SER A 58 -6.93 -8.74 10.05
C SER A 58 -6.10 -7.49 10.36
N GLU A 59 -4.99 -7.64 11.09
CA GLU A 59 -4.06 -6.54 11.40
C GLU A 59 -3.43 -5.95 10.13
N TYR A 60 -2.98 -6.80 9.20
CA TYR A 60 -2.36 -6.33 7.96
C TYR A 60 -3.38 -5.80 6.94
N GLU A 61 -4.62 -6.28 6.96
CA GLU A 61 -5.73 -5.66 6.20
C GLU A 61 -5.99 -4.23 6.68
N GLN A 62 -5.96 -4.01 7.99
CA GLN A 62 -6.13 -2.68 8.56
C GLN A 62 -4.94 -1.78 8.21
N LEU A 63 -3.71 -2.27 8.36
CA LEU A 63 -2.50 -1.54 7.99
C LEU A 63 -2.51 -1.11 6.51
N CYS A 64 -2.92 -1.99 5.60
CA CYS A 64 -3.02 -1.64 4.18
C CYS A 64 -4.02 -0.49 3.96
N ARG A 65 -5.15 -0.48 4.68
CA ARG A 65 -6.16 0.59 4.58
C ARG A 65 -5.66 1.91 5.15
N GLU A 66 -4.89 1.87 6.23
CA GLU A 66 -4.30 3.07 6.83
C GLU A 66 -3.32 3.72 5.85
N ILE A 67 -2.42 2.94 5.25
CA ILE A 67 -1.47 3.44 4.24
C ILE A 67 -2.23 3.98 3.01
N GLU A 68 -3.28 3.28 2.55
CA GLU A 68 -4.14 3.75 1.45
C GLU A 68 -4.75 5.14 1.77
N GLN A 69 -5.21 5.35 3.00
CA GLN A 69 -5.78 6.64 3.44
C GLN A 69 -4.72 7.73 3.52
N GLU A 70 -3.55 7.44 4.11
CA GLU A 70 -2.44 8.39 4.20
C GLU A 70 -1.99 8.87 2.83
N VAL A 71 -1.88 7.96 1.85
CA VAL A 71 -1.56 8.29 0.46
C VAL A 71 -2.61 9.22 -0.15
N VAL A 72 -3.90 8.95 0.08
CA VAL A 72 -4.99 9.81 -0.42
C VAL A 72 -4.93 11.21 0.19
N VAL A 73 -4.67 11.32 1.49
CA VAL A 73 -4.53 12.61 2.18
C VAL A 73 -3.32 13.35 1.62
N TYR A 74 -2.16 12.70 1.53
CA TYR A 74 -0.94 13.30 1.01
C TYR A 74 -1.11 13.83 -0.42
N CYS A 75 -1.76 13.07 -1.30
CA CYS A 75 -2.01 13.49 -2.68
C CYS A 75 -3.02 14.64 -2.82
N LYS A 76 -3.89 14.85 -1.83
CA LYS A 76 -4.89 15.94 -1.83
C LYS A 76 -4.35 17.25 -1.26
N ASP A 77 -3.29 17.18 -0.47
CA ASP A 77 -2.65 18.34 0.19
C ASP A 77 -1.52 18.97 -0.67
N GLN A 78 -1.30 18.45 -1.88
CA GLN A 78 -0.30 18.89 -2.86
C GLN A 78 -0.97 19.61 -4.03
#